data_AF-A0A932VDD8-F1
#
_entry.id   AF-A0A932VDD8-F1
#
_cell.length_a   1.000
_cell.length_b   1.000
_cell.length_c   1.000
_cell.angle_alpha   90.00
_cell.angle_beta   90.00
_cell.angle_gamma   90.00
#
_symmetry.space_group_name_H-M   'P 1'
#
loop_
_entity.id
_entity.type
_entity.pdbx_description
1 polymer ?
#
loop_
_entity_poly.entity_id
_entity_poly.type
_entity_poly.pdbx_seq_one_letter_code
_entity_poly.pdbx_strand_id
1 'polypeptide(L)'
;MHETDSTVPPGGTAVAVPSANRDLQTETLIVLNVSPKKVRRWILALLLALVTPPAIYYYRHFHHIREGLVAYDLVSRGYGALALEWIDSSREDFVSNAEDCAMVLKVYELAFRLDRLHWAAEACKAAKVEISEVHQALGHVFSANGKWDQARAEFELGAFKFLNAEGFVKLSEFLFAHFSGEEATAVLITARGNMPDSEPIDYQLLKIYSRLKQYDKAAALGLSAKSLYRSKKFLDATLLIETALLKTGQKEALHQLATGKVSIDPVKTTAGPLARRNLFQDQRQPQTPTSRSDLGILKR
;
A
#
# COMPACT_ATOMS: atom_id res chain seq x y z
N MET A 1 -29.43 43.71 17.11
CA MET A 1 -28.81 44.66 18.04
C MET A 1 -28.57 43.94 19.35
N HIS A 2 -27.34 43.45 19.53
CA HIS A 2 -26.78 43.08 20.83
C HIS A 2 -25.26 43.22 20.65
N GLU A 3 -24.72 44.29 21.22
CA GLU A 3 -23.29 44.52 21.42
C GLU A 3 -22.83 43.65 22.58
N THR A 4 -21.71 42.96 22.39
CA THR A 4 -20.87 42.51 23.50
C THR A 4 -19.42 42.82 23.18
N ASP A 5 -18.94 43.85 23.85
CA ASP A 5 -17.56 44.19 24.13
C ASP A 5 -16.81 43.06 24.85
N SER A 6 -15.54 42.86 24.52
CA SER A 6 -14.53 42.35 25.48
C SER A 6 -13.10 42.62 25.01
N THR A 7 -12.56 43.72 25.53
CA THR A 7 -11.37 43.80 26.40
C THR A 7 -10.09 43.07 25.99
N VAL A 8 -9.15 43.90 25.54
CA VAL A 8 -7.69 43.67 25.48
C VAL A 8 -7.08 43.86 26.88
N PRO A 9 -6.10 43.03 27.31
CA PRO A 9 -5.18 43.40 28.38
C PRO A 9 -3.83 43.93 27.84
N PRO A 10 -3.33 45.08 28.36
CA PRO A 10 -1.95 45.50 28.20
C PRO A 10 -1.13 45.15 29.45
N GLY A 11 0.16 44.86 29.28
CA GLY A 11 1.10 44.90 30.41
C GLY A 11 2.17 43.82 30.37
N GLY A 12 3.40 44.21 30.07
CA GLY A 12 4.59 43.37 30.15
C GLY A 12 5.83 44.25 30.26
N THR A 13 6.18 44.58 31.50
CA THR A 13 7.21 45.48 32.00
C THR A 13 8.63 45.22 31.50
N ALA A 14 9.33 46.31 31.18
CA ALA A 14 10.77 46.37 31.06
C ALA A 14 11.44 46.09 32.42
N VAL A 15 12.44 45.21 32.42
CA VAL A 15 13.35 44.97 33.56
C VAL A 15 14.73 45.48 33.16
N ALA A 16 15.17 46.54 33.83
CA ALA A 16 16.54 47.01 33.85
C ALA A 16 17.20 46.53 35.15
N VAL A 17 18.37 45.89 35.06
CA VAL A 17 19.32 45.70 36.17
C VAL A 17 20.75 45.54 35.58
N PRO A 18 21.84 45.67 36.36
CA PRO A 18 22.63 46.89 36.44
C PRO A 18 24.06 46.71 35.91
N SER A 19 24.72 47.85 35.68
CA SER A 19 26.17 47.93 35.47
C SER A 19 26.91 47.69 36.79
N ALA A 20 27.93 46.82 36.81
CA ALA A 20 29.13 47.01 37.62
C ALA A 20 30.28 46.07 37.19
N ASN A 21 31.43 46.71 36.98
CA ASN A 21 32.80 46.25 37.23
C ASN A 21 33.45 45.15 36.38
N ARG A 22 34.31 45.65 35.48
CA ARG A 22 35.73 45.33 35.33
C ARG A 22 36.28 44.33 36.35
N ASP A 23 36.83 43.23 35.85
CA ASP A 23 38.14 42.76 36.27
C ASP A 23 38.87 42.07 35.12
N LEU A 24 40.17 42.35 35.05
CA LEU A 24 41.13 41.90 34.06
C LEU A 24 41.14 40.36 33.95
N GLN A 25 41.01 39.84 32.74
CA GLN A 25 41.67 38.59 32.37
C GLN A 25 42.70 38.87 31.29
N THR A 26 43.95 38.73 31.71
CA THR A 26 45.16 38.61 30.91
C THR A 26 44.95 37.57 29.80
N GLU A 27 44.78 38.04 28.57
CA GLU A 27 45.00 37.23 27.38
C GLU A 27 46.46 36.79 27.38
N THR A 28 46.68 35.57 27.84
CA THR A 28 47.97 34.91 27.69
C THR A 28 48.02 34.51 26.23
N LEU A 29 48.60 35.37 25.39
CA LEU A 29 48.84 35.08 23.99
C LEU A 29 49.93 34.00 23.92
N ILE A 30 49.52 32.74 23.97
CA ILE A 30 50.42 31.61 23.75
C ILE A 30 50.82 31.66 22.28
N VAL A 31 51.95 32.31 22.00
CA VAL A 31 52.64 32.22 20.70
C VAL A 31 53.20 30.80 20.62
N LEU A 32 52.36 29.86 20.20
CA LEU A 32 52.84 28.55 19.79
C LEU A 32 53.66 28.77 18.52
N ASN A 33 54.99 28.71 18.67
CA ASN A 33 55.93 28.71 17.56
C ASN A 33 55.85 27.35 16.84
N VAL A 34 54.71 27.09 16.18
CA VAL A 34 54.47 25.88 15.42
C VAL A 34 54.95 26.14 14.01
N SER A 35 55.94 25.37 13.57
CA SER A 35 56.43 25.41 12.19
C SER A 35 55.24 25.37 11.21
N PRO A 36 55.15 26.30 10.23
CA PRO A 36 54.02 26.40 9.31
C PRO A 36 53.78 25.10 8.52
N LYS A 37 54.80 24.24 8.39
CA LYS A 37 54.66 22.91 7.77
C LYS A 37 53.87 21.92 8.63
N LYS A 38 53.96 22.00 9.96
CA LYS A 38 53.19 21.12 10.87
C LYS A 38 51.74 21.59 10.98
N VAL A 39 51.50 22.90 11.09
CA VAL A 39 50.13 23.47 11.11
C VAL A 39 49.37 23.13 9.83
N ARG A 40 50.02 23.26 8.67
CA ARG A 40 49.39 22.94 7.39
C ARG A 40 49.02 21.46 7.25
N ARG A 41 49.83 20.54 7.79
CA ARG A 41 49.51 19.10 7.81
C ARG A 41 48.35 18.77 8.76
N TRP A 42 48.26 19.42 9.93
CA TRP A 42 47.14 19.23 10.85
C TRP A 42 45.84 19.82 10.32
N ILE A 43 45.88 20.99 9.68
CA ILE A 43 44.70 21.58 9.02
C ILE A 43 44.24 20.71 7.84
N LEU A 44 45.17 20.20 7.02
CA LEU A 44 44.81 19.31 5.92
C LEU A 44 44.23 17.97 6.43
N ALA A 45 44.81 17.40 7.48
CA ALA A 45 44.31 16.18 8.11
C ALA A 45 42.94 16.40 8.79
N LEU A 46 42.69 17.58 9.38
CA LEU A 46 41.40 17.96 9.96
C LEU A 46 40.35 18.21 8.87
N LEU A 47 40.73 18.82 7.74
CA LEU A 47 39.84 19.00 6.58
C LEU A 47 39.54 17.66 5.88
N LEU A 48 40.53 16.78 5.72
CA LEU A 48 40.32 15.40 5.27
C LEU A 48 39.50 14.60 6.28
N ALA A 49 39.65 14.86 7.59
CA ALA A 49 38.86 14.27 8.65
C ALA A 49 37.44 14.85 8.75
N LEU A 50 37.19 16.07 8.30
CA LEU A 50 35.84 16.65 8.15
C LEU A 50 35.18 16.20 6.84
N VAL A 51 35.98 15.74 5.87
CA VAL A 51 35.55 15.06 4.64
C VAL A 51 35.59 13.52 4.83
N THR A 52 35.59 13.02 6.07
CA THR A 52 35.55 11.58 6.37
C THR A 52 34.18 10.94 6.07
N PRO A 53 34.13 9.59 5.99
CA PRO A 53 32.94 8.83 5.63
C PRO A 53 31.60 9.23 6.27
N PRO A 54 31.48 9.72 7.52
CA PRO A 54 30.19 10.14 8.05
C PRO A 54 29.53 11.24 7.21
N ALA A 55 30.25 12.24 6.71
CA ALA A 55 29.65 13.30 5.90
C ALA A 55 29.12 12.76 4.56
N ILE A 56 29.85 11.84 3.92
CA ILE A 56 29.43 11.17 2.69
C ILE A 56 28.24 10.24 2.95
N TYR A 57 28.25 9.52 4.09
CA TYR A 57 27.15 8.66 4.53
C TYR A 57 25.87 9.46 4.81
N TYR A 58 25.97 10.55 5.56
CA TYR A 58 24.85 11.46 5.79
C TYR A 58 24.36 12.07 4.48
N TYR A 59 25.26 12.53 3.60
CA TYR A 59 24.86 13.08 2.31
C TYR A 59 24.10 12.06 1.47
N ARG A 60 24.60 10.81 1.37
CA ARG A 60 23.92 9.73 0.63
C ARG A 60 22.58 9.37 1.25
N HIS A 61 22.50 9.28 2.58
CA HIS A 61 21.26 8.97 3.29
C HIS A 61 20.21 10.09 3.15
N PHE A 62 20.62 11.37 3.27
CA PHE A 62 19.73 12.51 3.04
C PHE A 62 19.31 12.63 1.58
N HIS A 63 20.19 12.32 0.63
CA HIS A 63 19.86 12.29 -0.80
C HIS A 63 18.80 11.22 -1.09
N HIS A 64 18.98 10.02 -0.54
CA HIS A 64 18.05 8.90 -0.67
C HIS A 64 16.66 9.24 -0.12
N ILE A 65 16.58 9.83 1.09
CA ILE A 65 15.31 10.28 1.68
C ILE A 65 14.63 11.32 0.78
N ARG A 66 15.41 12.28 0.24
CA ARG A 66 14.86 13.33 -0.62
C ARG A 66 14.36 12.76 -1.95
N GLU A 67 15.11 11.87 -2.58
CA GLU A 67 14.70 11.18 -3.81
C GLU A 67 13.43 10.34 -3.59
N GLY A 68 13.39 9.58 -2.50
CA GLY A 68 12.22 8.78 -2.13
C GLY A 68 10.97 9.64 -1.92
N LEU A 69 11.08 10.78 -1.23
CA LEU A 69 9.96 11.71 -1.03
C LEU A 69 9.45 12.32 -2.34
N VAL A 70 10.36 12.71 -3.25
CA VAL A 70 9.98 13.23 -4.57
C VAL A 70 9.30 12.15 -5.40
N ALA A 71 9.86 10.95 -5.44
CA ALA A 71 9.25 9.84 -6.16
C ALA A 71 7.87 9.46 -5.59
N TYR A 72 7.73 9.46 -4.26
CA TYR A 72 6.45 9.22 -3.59
C TYR A 72 5.40 10.29 -3.94
N ASP A 73 5.76 11.57 -3.91
CA ASP A 73 4.84 12.66 -4.32
C ASP A 73 4.42 12.49 -5.79
N LEU A 74 5.37 12.20 -6.69
CA LEU A 74 5.09 11.92 -8.10
C LEU A 74 4.15 10.73 -8.29
N VAL A 75 4.40 9.62 -7.59
CA VAL A 75 3.55 8.41 -7.59
C VAL A 75 2.15 8.73 -7.11
N SER A 76 2.02 9.47 -6.01
CA SER A 76 0.71 9.84 -5.43
C SER A 76 -0.15 10.67 -6.38
N ARG A 77 0.50 11.38 -7.33
CA ARG A 77 -0.13 12.20 -8.37
C ARG A 77 -0.30 11.45 -9.71
N GLY A 78 0.13 10.19 -9.79
CA GLY A 78 0.03 9.37 -11.00
C GLY A 78 1.18 9.54 -12.00
N TYR A 79 2.26 10.23 -11.64
CA TYR A 79 3.44 10.44 -12.50
C TYR A 79 4.47 9.30 -12.39
N GLY A 80 4.03 8.05 -12.51
CA GLY A 80 4.88 6.87 -12.35
C GLY A 80 6.11 6.85 -13.27
N ALA A 81 5.95 7.27 -14.53
CA ALA A 81 7.05 7.35 -15.50
C ALA A 81 8.12 8.39 -15.12
N LEU A 82 7.74 9.50 -14.48
CA LEU A 82 8.69 10.50 -14.02
C LEU A 82 9.37 10.02 -12.73
N ALA A 83 8.62 9.46 -11.78
CA ALA A 83 9.19 8.86 -10.57
C ALA A 83 10.24 7.78 -10.89
N LEU A 84 10.03 7.05 -12.00
CA LEU A 84 10.96 6.07 -12.53
C LEU A 84 12.34 6.65 -12.83
N GLU A 85 12.41 7.81 -13.50
CA GLU A 85 13.67 8.45 -13.90
C GLU A 85 14.55 8.80 -12.69
N TRP A 86 13.91 9.08 -11.55
CA TRP A 86 14.59 9.41 -10.30
C TRP A 86 15.11 8.16 -9.57
N ILE A 87 14.31 7.10 -9.54
CA ILE A 87 14.66 5.89 -8.76
C ILE A 87 15.62 4.98 -9.52
N ASP A 88 15.60 4.93 -10.86
CA ASP A 88 16.32 3.87 -11.59
C ASP A 88 17.85 3.92 -11.41
N SER A 89 18.43 5.10 -11.14
CA SER A 89 19.86 5.27 -10.82
C SER A 89 20.26 4.80 -9.42
N SER A 90 19.32 4.76 -8.47
CA SER A 90 19.53 4.42 -7.07
C SER A 90 18.70 3.21 -6.61
N ARG A 91 18.08 2.46 -7.53
CA ARG A 91 17.13 1.38 -7.24
C ARG A 91 17.66 0.27 -6.32
N GLU A 92 18.96 -0.02 -6.34
CA GLU A 92 19.57 -1.02 -5.46
C GLU A 92 19.55 -0.57 -3.98
N ASP A 93 19.57 0.74 -3.73
CA ASP A 93 19.50 1.28 -2.37
C ASP A 93 18.08 1.16 -1.79
N PHE A 94 17.05 1.03 -2.64
CA PHE A 94 15.63 0.96 -2.25
C PHE A 94 15.06 -0.46 -2.12
N VAL A 95 15.85 -1.51 -2.28
CA VAL A 95 15.37 -2.91 -2.12
C VAL A 95 15.81 -3.52 -0.79
N SER A 96 16.13 -2.69 0.19
CA SER A 96 16.75 -3.10 1.46
C SER A 96 15.77 -3.27 2.62
N ASN A 97 14.59 -2.65 2.55
CA ASN A 97 13.58 -2.68 3.60
C ASN A 97 12.15 -2.61 3.02
N ALA A 98 11.15 -2.82 3.89
CA ALA A 98 9.75 -2.91 3.51
C ALA A 98 9.19 -1.64 2.86
N GLU A 99 9.47 -0.47 3.43
CA GLU A 99 8.92 0.80 2.95
C GLU A 99 9.47 1.16 1.56
N ASP A 100 10.78 1.03 1.39
CA ASP A 100 11.44 1.30 0.12
C ASP A 100 11.00 0.29 -0.96
N CYS A 101 10.90 -1.00 -0.60
CA CYS A 101 10.39 -2.02 -1.50
C CYS A 101 8.96 -1.72 -1.95
N ALA A 102 8.06 -1.38 -1.02
CA ALA A 102 6.69 -1.01 -1.36
C ALA A 102 6.65 0.17 -2.33
N MET A 103 7.46 1.21 -2.09
CA MET A 103 7.55 2.38 -2.97
C MET A 103 8.02 2.00 -4.38
N VAL A 104 9.16 1.31 -4.50
CA VAL A 104 9.75 0.96 -5.81
C VAL A 104 8.82 0.05 -6.61
N LEU A 105 8.21 -0.94 -5.96
CA LEU A 105 7.23 -1.81 -6.60
C LEU A 105 6.05 -0.99 -7.12
N LYS A 106 5.55 -0.04 -6.34
CA LYS A 106 4.44 0.81 -6.76
C LYS A 106 4.81 1.70 -7.95
N VAL A 107 6.01 2.27 -7.95
CA VAL A 107 6.53 3.07 -9.08
C VAL A 107 6.58 2.25 -10.35
N TYR A 108 7.19 1.07 -10.31
CA TYR A 108 7.32 0.21 -11.48
C TYR A 108 5.98 -0.35 -11.96
N GLU A 109 5.06 -0.66 -11.06
CA GLU A 109 3.68 -1.05 -11.37
C GLU A 109 2.93 0.06 -12.12
N LEU A 110 2.93 1.29 -11.59
CA LEU A 110 2.25 2.43 -12.21
C LEU A 110 2.88 2.86 -13.54
N ALA A 111 4.19 2.66 -13.69
CA ALA A 111 4.90 2.90 -14.94
C ALA A 111 4.70 1.77 -15.98
N PHE A 112 3.98 0.70 -15.63
CA PHE A 112 3.79 -0.51 -16.45
C PHE A 112 5.11 -1.13 -16.94
N ARG A 113 6.18 -1.02 -16.14
CA ARG A 113 7.51 -1.57 -16.45
C ARG A 113 7.64 -2.97 -15.86
N LEU A 114 6.99 -3.95 -16.50
CA LEU A 114 6.92 -5.34 -16.01
C LEU A 114 8.30 -5.99 -15.82
N ASP A 115 9.27 -5.66 -16.68
CA ASP A 115 10.66 -6.09 -16.58
C ASP A 115 11.32 -5.61 -15.27
N ARG A 116 11.12 -4.33 -14.94
CA ARG A 116 11.66 -3.71 -13.73
C ARG A 116 10.90 -4.12 -12.48
N LEU A 117 9.57 -4.25 -12.59
CA LEU A 117 8.71 -4.72 -11.50
C LEU A 117 9.12 -6.13 -11.06
N HIS A 118 9.36 -7.03 -12.01
CA HIS A 118 9.84 -8.37 -11.71
C HIS A 118 11.19 -8.35 -11.00
N TRP A 119 12.17 -7.61 -11.53
CA TRP A 119 13.48 -7.46 -10.89
C TRP A 119 13.36 -6.94 -9.46
N ALA A 120 12.57 -5.88 -9.24
CA ALA A 120 12.43 -5.27 -7.93
C ALA A 120 11.78 -6.23 -6.92
N ALA A 121 10.75 -6.97 -7.33
CA ALA A 121 10.09 -7.93 -6.47
C ALA A 121 11.02 -9.08 -6.07
N GLU A 122 11.79 -9.61 -7.02
CA GLU A 122 12.80 -10.64 -6.74
C GLU A 122 13.94 -10.10 -5.86
N ALA A 123 14.38 -8.86 -6.07
CA ALA A 123 15.41 -8.23 -5.25
C ALA A 123 14.95 -8.03 -3.80
N CYS A 124 13.73 -7.53 -3.59
CA CYS A 124 13.10 -7.41 -2.27
C CYS A 124 12.97 -8.78 -1.58
N LYS A 125 12.54 -9.81 -2.31
CA LYS A 125 12.46 -11.19 -1.80
C LYS A 125 13.83 -11.75 -1.43
N ALA A 126 14.86 -11.49 -2.23
CA ALA A 126 16.24 -11.88 -1.95
C ALA A 126 16.82 -11.16 -0.71
N ALA A 127 16.42 -9.91 -0.49
CA ALA A 127 16.70 -9.15 0.73
C ALA A 127 15.85 -9.60 1.93
N LYS A 128 15.03 -10.65 1.79
CA LYS A 128 14.12 -11.19 2.81
C LYS A 128 13.08 -10.19 3.29
N VAL A 129 12.70 -9.23 2.43
CA VAL A 129 11.61 -8.31 2.68
C VAL A 129 10.30 -9.05 2.40
N GLU A 130 9.60 -9.45 3.46
CA GLU A 130 8.31 -10.14 3.37
C GLU A 130 7.16 -9.14 3.55
N ILE A 131 6.67 -8.59 2.45
CA ILE A 131 5.48 -7.74 2.40
C ILE A 131 4.53 -8.21 1.30
N SER A 132 3.25 -7.84 1.41
CA SER A 132 2.23 -8.29 0.47
C SER A 132 2.45 -7.78 -0.96
N GLU A 133 3.04 -6.60 -1.08
CA GLU A 133 3.29 -5.86 -2.30
C GLU A 133 4.27 -6.60 -3.20
N VAL A 134 5.26 -7.28 -2.63
CA VAL A 134 6.20 -8.15 -3.37
C VAL A 134 5.44 -9.26 -4.07
N HIS A 135 4.56 -9.96 -3.34
CA HIS A 135 3.76 -11.04 -3.89
C HIS A 135 2.73 -10.54 -4.91
N GLN A 136 2.08 -9.41 -4.66
CA GLN A 136 1.17 -8.79 -5.63
C GLN A 136 1.89 -8.38 -6.92
N ALA A 137 3.10 -7.83 -6.82
CA ALA A 137 3.92 -7.46 -7.97
C ALA A 137 4.32 -8.68 -8.81
N LEU A 138 4.79 -9.76 -8.17
CA LEU A 138 5.06 -11.03 -8.87
C LEU A 138 3.79 -11.61 -9.50
N GLY A 139 2.65 -11.54 -8.80
CA GLY A 139 1.34 -11.92 -9.33
C GLY A 139 1.00 -11.18 -10.62
N HIS A 140 1.17 -9.86 -10.66
CA HIS A 140 0.95 -9.05 -11.86
C HIS A 140 1.91 -9.44 -12.99
N VAL A 141 3.19 -9.61 -12.70
CA VAL A 141 4.21 -10.02 -13.69
C VAL A 141 3.87 -11.40 -14.28
N PHE A 142 3.53 -12.39 -13.46
CA PHE A 142 3.18 -13.71 -13.95
C PHE A 142 1.87 -13.71 -14.74
N SER A 143 0.87 -12.94 -14.30
CA SER A 143 -0.39 -12.80 -15.01
C SER A 143 -0.18 -12.22 -16.41
N ALA A 144 0.58 -11.13 -16.51
CA ALA A 144 0.90 -10.49 -17.79
C ALA A 144 1.69 -11.39 -18.75
N ASN A 145 2.47 -12.32 -18.21
CA ASN A 145 3.22 -13.32 -18.98
C ASN A 145 2.41 -14.61 -19.27
N GLY A 146 1.11 -14.63 -18.96
CA GLY A 146 0.24 -15.80 -19.20
C GLY A 146 0.46 -16.97 -18.23
N LYS A 147 1.26 -16.78 -17.17
CA LYS A 147 1.57 -17.82 -16.17
C LYS A 147 0.56 -17.79 -15.02
N TRP A 148 -0.71 -18.08 -15.34
CA TRP A 148 -1.84 -17.84 -14.43
C TRP A 148 -1.76 -18.63 -13.12
N ASP A 149 -1.26 -19.86 -13.13
CA ASP A 149 -1.14 -20.66 -11.90
C ASP A 149 -0.11 -20.07 -10.93
N GLN A 150 1.03 -19.58 -11.46
CA GLN A 150 2.04 -18.89 -10.65
C GLN A 150 1.51 -17.54 -10.15
N ALA A 151 0.78 -16.81 -11.00
CA ALA A 151 0.14 -15.57 -10.60
C ALA A 151 -0.86 -15.78 -9.46
N ARG A 152 -1.71 -16.81 -9.57
CA ARG A 152 -2.67 -17.20 -8.52
C ARG A 152 -1.96 -17.45 -7.20
N ALA A 153 -0.92 -18.27 -7.21
CA ALA A 153 -0.18 -18.62 -5.99
C ALA A 153 0.41 -17.38 -5.31
N GLU A 154 1.00 -16.46 -6.07
CA GLU A 154 1.56 -15.23 -5.52
C GLU A 154 0.47 -14.28 -4.99
N PHE A 155 -0.66 -14.10 -5.70
CA PHE A 155 -1.78 -13.32 -5.15
C PHE A 155 -2.39 -13.93 -3.88
N GLU A 156 -2.54 -15.26 -3.83
CA GLU A 156 -3.02 -15.97 -2.64
C GLU A 156 -2.06 -15.78 -1.46
N LEU A 157 -0.75 -15.88 -1.67
CA LEU A 157 0.25 -15.57 -0.65
C LEU A 157 0.12 -14.11 -0.18
N GLY A 158 0.06 -13.16 -1.11
CA GLY A 158 -0.08 -11.74 -0.80
C GLY A 158 -1.36 -11.41 -0.02
N ALA A 159 -2.48 -12.08 -0.30
CA ALA A 159 -3.76 -11.86 0.36
C ALA A 159 -3.88 -12.57 1.71
N PHE A 160 -3.63 -13.88 1.75
CA PHE A 160 -3.92 -14.71 2.91
C PHE A 160 -2.81 -14.70 3.97
N LYS A 161 -1.53 -14.58 3.58
CA LYS A 161 -0.42 -14.51 4.55
C LYS A 161 -0.44 -13.20 5.34
N PHE A 162 -0.78 -12.10 4.67
CA PHE A 162 -0.70 -10.75 5.24
C PHE A 162 -2.06 -10.20 5.68
N LEU A 163 -3.16 -10.88 5.35
CA LEU A 163 -4.53 -10.51 5.72
C LEU A 163 -4.84 -9.03 5.51
N ASN A 164 -4.56 -8.52 4.30
CA ASN A 164 -4.85 -7.12 3.97
C ASN A 164 -5.87 -6.98 2.82
N ALA A 165 -6.68 -5.93 2.90
CA ALA A 165 -7.79 -5.71 1.99
C ALA A 165 -7.36 -5.55 0.54
N GLU A 166 -6.24 -4.86 0.27
CA GLU A 166 -5.74 -4.65 -1.09
C GLU A 166 -5.36 -5.98 -1.77
N GLY A 167 -4.69 -6.89 -1.05
CA GLY A 167 -4.32 -8.21 -1.55
C GLY A 167 -5.54 -9.04 -1.91
N PHE A 168 -6.58 -9.04 -1.07
CA PHE A 168 -7.84 -9.72 -1.38
C PHE A 168 -8.56 -9.10 -2.59
N VAL A 169 -8.54 -7.77 -2.72
CA VAL A 169 -9.11 -7.09 -3.90
C VAL A 169 -8.35 -7.50 -5.17
N LYS A 170 -7.02 -7.43 -5.19
CA LYS A 170 -6.21 -7.83 -6.36
C LYS A 170 -6.39 -9.30 -6.72
N LEU A 171 -6.40 -10.21 -5.73
CA LEU A 171 -6.69 -11.62 -5.96
C LEU A 171 -8.08 -11.81 -6.58
N SER A 172 -9.11 -11.12 -6.07
CA SER A 172 -10.46 -11.22 -6.63
C SER A 172 -10.55 -10.69 -8.07
N GLU A 173 -9.82 -9.62 -8.39
CA GLU A 173 -9.78 -9.05 -9.76
C GLU A 173 -9.11 -10.02 -10.73
N PHE A 174 -8.00 -10.60 -10.31
CA PHE A 174 -7.30 -11.64 -11.06
C PHE A 174 -8.19 -12.87 -11.30
N LEU A 175 -8.85 -13.39 -10.25
CA LEU A 175 -9.76 -14.52 -10.35
C LEU A 175 -10.95 -14.23 -11.27
N PHE A 176 -11.53 -13.03 -11.16
CA PHE A 176 -12.65 -12.65 -12.01
C PHE A 176 -12.23 -12.55 -13.50
N ALA A 177 -11.03 -12.05 -13.77
CA ALA A 177 -10.54 -11.86 -15.13
C ALA A 177 -10.13 -13.16 -15.83
N HIS A 178 -9.58 -14.13 -15.10
CA HIS A 178 -8.94 -15.32 -15.68
C HIS A 178 -9.60 -16.65 -15.31
N PHE A 179 -10.51 -16.67 -14.33
CA PHE A 179 -11.17 -17.88 -13.84
C PHE A 179 -12.69 -17.71 -13.83
N SER A 180 -13.29 -17.44 -12.66
CA SER A 180 -14.75 -17.32 -12.51
C SER A 180 -15.13 -16.18 -11.56
N GLY A 181 -16.31 -15.61 -11.78
CA GLY A 181 -16.87 -14.60 -10.90
C GLY A 181 -17.27 -15.16 -9.54
N GLU A 182 -17.63 -16.44 -9.49
CA GLU A 182 -17.96 -17.18 -8.28
C GLU A 182 -16.74 -17.34 -7.36
N GLU A 183 -15.58 -17.73 -7.88
CA GLU A 183 -14.33 -17.82 -7.10
C GLU A 183 -13.91 -16.46 -6.57
N ALA A 184 -13.96 -15.42 -7.40
CA ALA A 184 -13.66 -14.05 -6.99
C ALA A 184 -14.58 -13.57 -5.84
N THR A 185 -15.88 -13.88 -5.95
CA THR A 185 -16.86 -13.55 -4.91
C THR A 185 -16.59 -14.32 -3.62
N ALA A 186 -16.28 -15.62 -3.71
CA ALA A 186 -16.02 -16.46 -2.55
C ALA A 186 -14.82 -15.95 -1.74
N VAL A 187 -13.73 -15.60 -2.42
CA VAL A 187 -12.53 -15.01 -1.78
C VAL A 187 -12.87 -13.74 -1.00
N LEU A 188 -13.65 -12.82 -1.60
CA LEU A 188 -14.02 -11.59 -0.92
C LEU A 188 -15.02 -11.79 0.23
N ILE A 189 -15.93 -12.77 0.13
CA ILE A 189 -16.80 -13.15 1.27
C ILE A 189 -15.95 -13.63 2.44
N THR A 190 -14.95 -14.48 2.18
CA THR A 190 -13.98 -14.91 3.20
C THR A 190 -13.23 -13.71 3.77
N ALA A 191 -12.74 -12.81 2.92
CA ALA A 191 -12.04 -11.60 3.34
C ALA A 191 -12.90 -10.70 4.24
N ARG A 192 -14.16 -10.48 3.88
CA ARG A 192 -15.15 -9.71 4.67
C ARG A 192 -15.42 -10.33 6.04
N GLY A 193 -15.39 -11.66 6.14
CA GLY A 193 -15.50 -12.37 7.41
C GLY A 193 -14.31 -12.12 8.35
N ASN A 194 -13.11 -11.94 7.80
CA ASN A 194 -11.89 -11.64 8.56
C ASN A 194 -11.71 -10.14 8.85
N MET A 195 -12.17 -9.29 7.94
CA MET A 195 -12.07 -7.83 8.01
C MET A 195 -13.47 -7.21 7.85
N PRO A 196 -14.32 -7.29 8.88
CA PRO A 196 -15.62 -6.64 8.84
C PRO A 196 -15.44 -5.13 8.66
N ASP A 197 -16.38 -4.50 7.94
CA ASP A 197 -16.37 -3.07 7.63
C ASP A 197 -15.18 -2.57 6.77
N SER A 198 -14.51 -3.48 6.05
CA SER A 198 -13.49 -3.11 5.08
C SER A 198 -14.10 -2.54 3.79
N GLU A 199 -14.00 -1.22 3.64
CA GLU A 199 -14.51 -0.49 2.47
C GLU A 199 -14.00 -1.04 1.13
N PRO A 200 -12.69 -1.35 0.93
CA PRO A 200 -12.23 -1.90 -0.34
C PRO A 200 -12.87 -3.25 -0.67
N ILE A 201 -13.11 -4.10 0.33
CA ILE A 201 -13.71 -5.43 0.15
C ILE A 201 -15.20 -5.30 -0.18
N ASP A 202 -15.95 -4.50 0.59
CA ASP A 202 -17.37 -4.29 0.35
C ASP A 202 -17.61 -3.64 -1.01
N TYR A 203 -16.79 -2.66 -1.40
CA TYR A 203 -16.88 -2.00 -2.71
C TYR A 203 -16.59 -2.98 -3.86
N GLN A 204 -15.57 -3.83 -3.71
CA GLN A 204 -15.22 -4.79 -4.73
C GLN A 204 -16.28 -5.90 -4.88
N LEU A 205 -16.85 -6.37 -3.77
CA LEU A 205 -17.99 -7.31 -3.80
C LEU A 205 -19.19 -6.68 -4.53
N LEU A 206 -19.51 -5.42 -4.24
CA LEU A 206 -20.60 -4.71 -4.88
C LEU A 206 -20.40 -4.61 -6.40
N LYS A 207 -19.18 -4.29 -6.85
CA LYS A 207 -18.81 -4.29 -8.28
C LYS A 207 -19.02 -5.66 -8.91
N ILE A 208 -18.52 -6.73 -8.28
CA ILE A 208 -18.63 -8.10 -8.82
C ILE A 208 -20.09 -8.55 -8.89
N TYR A 209 -20.88 -8.36 -7.82
CA TYR A 209 -22.33 -8.68 -7.85
C TYR A 209 -23.07 -7.93 -8.95
N SER A 210 -22.76 -6.65 -9.14
CA SER A 210 -23.36 -5.84 -10.21
C SER A 210 -23.00 -6.37 -11.60
N ARG A 211 -21.73 -6.74 -11.83
CA ARG A 211 -21.28 -7.33 -13.11
C ARG A 211 -21.89 -8.69 -13.39
N LEU A 212 -22.08 -9.52 -12.36
CA LEU A 212 -22.75 -10.81 -12.43
C LEU A 212 -24.29 -10.69 -12.48
N LYS A 213 -24.84 -9.46 -12.51
CA LYS A 213 -26.28 -9.16 -12.48
C LYS A 213 -27.01 -9.76 -11.27
N GLN A 214 -26.30 -9.99 -10.17
CA GLN A 214 -26.85 -10.47 -8.89
C GLN A 214 -27.36 -9.27 -8.10
N TYR A 215 -28.34 -8.54 -8.65
CA TYR A 215 -28.78 -7.25 -8.13
C TYR A 215 -29.38 -7.33 -6.72
N ASP A 216 -30.03 -8.44 -6.36
CA ASP A 216 -30.54 -8.64 -5.00
C ASP A 216 -29.41 -8.64 -3.96
N LYS A 217 -28.29 -9.32 -4.26
CA LYS A 217 -27.12 -9.35 -3.38
C LYS A 217 -26.41 -8.01 -3.34
N ALA A 218 -26.30 -7.34 -4.50
CA ALA A 218 -25.72 -6.00 -4.59
C ALA A 218 -26.51 -4.98 -3.74
N ALA A 219 -27.85 -4.99 -3.86
CA ALA A 219 -28.73 -4.13 -3.07
C ALA A 219 -28.62 -4.43 -1.56
N ALA A 220 -28.69 -5.70 -1.17
CA ALA A 220 -28.56 -6.11 0.23
C ALA A 220 -27.19 -5.73 0.83
N LEU A 221 -26.12 -5.92 0.06
CA LEU A 221 -24.77 -5.49 0.47
C LEU A 221 -24.70 -3.96 0.63
N GLY A 222 -25.18 -3.22 -0.36
CA GLY A 222 -25.19 -1.76 -0.37
C GLY A 222 -25.91 -1.13 0.83
N LEU A 223 -27.05 -1.69 1.21
CA LEU A 223 -27.82 -1.20 2.36
C LEU A 223 -27.18 -1.59 3.71
N SER A 224 -26.45 -2.70 3.77
CA SER A 224 -25.87 -3.20 5.03
C SER A 224 -24.44 -2.72 5.30
N ALA A 225 -23.65 -2.42 4.26
CA ALA A 225 -22.24 -2.09 4.39
C ALA A 225 -22.01 -0.63 4.80
N LYS A 226 -21.92 -0.38 6.11
CA LYS A 226 -21.64 0.95 6.70
C LYS A 226 -20.35 1.57 6.17
N SER A 227 -19.37 0.73 5.82
CA SER A 227 -18.06 1.11 5.27
C SER A 227 -18.19 1.97 3.99
N LEU A 228 -19.16 1.65 3.12
CA LEU A 228 -19.37 2.33 1.84
C LEU A 228 -19.81 3.78 2.02
N TYR A 229 -20.62 4.08 3.04
CA TYR A 229 -21.15 5.42 3.32
C TYR A 229 -20.10 6.40 3.86
N ARG A 230 -18.94 5.89 4.32
CA ARG A 230 -17.83 6.70 4.81
C ARG A 230 -16.71 6.84 3.77
N SER A 231 -16.84 6.16 2.63
CA SER A 231 -15.79 6.09 1.61
C SER A 231 -15.65 7.41 0.84
N LYS A 232 -14.42 7.73 0.41
CA LYS A 232 -14.20 8.73 -0.65
C LYS A 232 -14.81 8.30 -1.99
N LYS A 233 -14.99 6.98 -2.19
CA LYS A 233 -15.64 6.36 -3.35
C LYS A 233 -17.15 6.20 -3.15
N PHE A 234 -17.73 6.88 -2.16
CA PHE A 234 -19.16 6.77 -1.86
C PHE A 234 -20.03 7.06 -3.09
N LEU A 235 -19.65 8.03 -3.93
CA LEU A 235 -20.42 8.35 -5.15
C LEU A 235 -20.50 7.16 -6.12
N ASP A 236 -19.36 6.52 -6.40
CA ASP A 236 -19.30 5.35 -7.29
C ASP A 236 -20.10 4.17 -6.71
N ALA A 237 -19.96 3.94 -5.40
CA ALA A 237 -20.72 2.91 -4.70
C ALA A 237 -22.22 3.20 -4.76
N THR A 238 -22.63 4.46 -4.53
CA THR A 238 -24.04 4.88 -4.55
C THR A 238 -24.68 4.57 -5.90
N LEU A 239 -24.01 4.88 -7.02
CA LEU A 239 -24.52 4.58 -8.35
C LEU A 239 -24.78 3.07 -8.56
N LEU A 240 -23.87 2.21 -8.06
CA LEU A 240 -24.04 0.76 -8.14
C LEU A 240 -25.22 0.28 -7.27
N ILE A 241 -25.39 0.85 -6.08
CA ILE A 241 -26.50 0.53 -5.17
C ILE A 241 -27.82 0.97 -5.77
N GLU A 242 -27.92 2.21 -6.25
CA GLU A 242 -29.13 2.74 -6.90
C GLU A 242 -29.53 1.88 -8.10
N THR A 243 -28.55 1.51 -8.93
CA THR A 243 -28.78 0.62 -10.08
C THR A 243 -29.33 -0.73 -9.61
N ALA A 244 -28.77 -1.32 -8.56
CA ALA A 244 -29.25 -2.57 -8.00
C ALA A 244 -30.67 -2.45 -7.43
N LEU A 245 -30.97 -1.36 -6.70
CA LEU A 245 -32.30 -1.10 -6.13
C LEU A 245 -33.37 -0.88 -7.22
N LEU A 246 -33.02 -0.15 -8.28
CA LEU A 246 -33.89 0.03 -9.45
C LEU A 246 -34.19 -1.30 -10.15
N LYS A 247 -33.17 -2.15 -10.35
CA LYS A 247 -33.32 -3.45 -11.03
C LYS A 247 -34.11 -4.47 -10.21
N THR A 248 -34.10 -4.35 -8.88
CA THR A 248 -34.87 -5.22 -7.97
C THR A 248 -36.25 -4.66 -7.61
N GLY A 249 -36.58 -3.45 -8.06
CA GLY A 249 -37.87 -2.80 -7.78
C GLY A 249 -38.03 -2.29 -6.35
N GLN A 250 -36.94 -2.16 -5.58
CA GLN A 250 -36.93 -1.69 -4.19
C GLN A 250 -37.02 -0.15 -4.12
N LYS A 251 -38.13 0.41 -4.60
CA LYS A 251 -38.34 1.87 -4.74
C LYS A 251 -38.24 2.65 -3.43
N GLU A 252 -38.71 2.07 -2.33
CA GLU A 252 -38.68 2.72 -1.00
C GLU A 252 -37.24 2.86 -0.49
N ALA A 253 -36.44 1.79 -0.55
CA ALA A 253 -35.04 1.83 -0.18
C ALA A 253 -34.25 2.83 -1.06
N LEU A 254 -34.58 2.90 -2.35
CA LEU A 254 -34.00 3.89 -3.27
C LEU A 254 -34.35 5.32 -2.85
N HIS A 255 -35.60 5.60 -2.51
CA HIS A 255 -36.04 6.91 -2.04
C HIS A 255 -35.36 7.30 -0.71
N GLN A 256 -35.18 6.34 0.21
CA GLN A 256 -34.45 6.55 1.45
C GLN A 256 -32.97 6.86 1.20
N LEU A 257 -32.34 6.17 0.25
CA LEU A 257 -30.97 6.43 -0.21
C LEU A 257 -30.83 7.85 -0.78
N ALA A 258 -31.71 8.23 -1.71
CA ALA A 258 -31.69 9.54 -2.35
C ALA A 258 -31.94 10.70 -1.38
N THR A 259 -32.73 10.48 -0.33
CA THR A 259 -33.05 11.51 0.68
C THR A 259 -32.03 11.57 1.82
N GLY A 260 -30.99 10.73 1.81
CA GLY A 260 -30.04 10.61 2.91
C GLY A 260 -30.66 10.08 4.20
N LYS A 261 -31.89 9.56 4.14
CA LYS A 261 -32.64 8.99 5.26
C LYS A 261 -32.44 7.49 5.40
N VAL A 262 -31.34 6.95 4.89
CA VAL A 262 -31.00 5.54 5.11
C VAL A 262 -30.74 5.36 6.60
N SER A 263 -31.79 5.02 7.34
CA SER A 263 -31.65 4.40 8.65
C SER A 263 -31.00 3.06 8.35
N ILE A 264 -29.74 2.90 8.74
CA ILE A 264 -29.04 1.62 8.68
C ILE A 264 -29.58 0.76 9.84
N ASP A 265 -30.89 0.55 9.85
CA ASP A 265 -31.50 -0.52 10.62
C ASP A 265 -31.24 -1.78 9.80
N PRO A 266 -30.52 -2.77 10.37
CA PRO A 266 -30.24 -3.99 9.64
C PRO A 266 -31.58 -4.58 9.23
N VAL A 267 -31.84 -4.58 7.92
CA VAL A 267 -32.97 -5.32 7.34
C VAL A 267 -32.89 -6.70 7.98
N LYS A 268 -33.93 -7.08 8.73
CA LYS A 268 -34.08 -8.43 9.24
C LYS A 268 -34.26 -9.33 8.02
N THR A 269 -33.15 -9.67 7.37
CA THR A 269 -33.12 -10.58 6.24
C THR A 269 -33.55 -11.93 6.80
N THR A 270 -34.73 -12.40 6.39
CA THR A 270 -35.26 -13.74 6.69
C THR A 270 -34.50 -14.85 5.94
N ALA A 271 -33.21 -14.62 5.65
CA ALA A 271 -32.34 -15.58 4.99
C ALA A 271 -31.90 -16.65 6.01
N GLY A 272 -32.39 -17.88 5.80
CA GLY A 272 -32.06 -19.04 6.62
C GLY A 272 -30.55 -19.39 6.61
N PRO A 273 -30.10 -20.18 7.59
CA PRO A 273 -28.69 -20.45 7.84
C PRO A 273 -28.12 -21.42 6.78
N LEU A 274 -27.63 -20.88 5.68
CA LEU A 274 -26.86 -21.65 4.69
C LEU A 274 -25.63 -20.84 4.26
N ALA A 275 -24.49 -21.09 4.92
CA ALA A 275 -23.13 -21.10 4.32
C ALA A 275 -22.04 -21.01 5.41
N ARG A 276 -21.83 -22.11 6.14
CA ARG A 276 -20.52 -22.46 6.74
C ARG A 276 -20.16 -23.89 6.35
N ARG A 277 -20.14 -24.18 5.04
CA ARG A 277 -19.54 -25.43 4.54
C ARG A 277 -18.23 -25.09 3.87
N ASN A 278 -17.18 -25.76 4.35
CA ASN A 278 -15.77 -25.63 3.98
C ASN A 278 -15.58 -25.62 2.46
N LEU A 279 -15.17 -24.47 1.93
CA LEU A 279 -14.85 -24.26 0.50
C LEU A 279 -13.38 -24.58 0.17
N PHE A 280 -12.58 -25.04 1.15
CA PHE A 280 -11.14 -25.26 1.00
C PHE A 280 -10.68 -26.70 1.19
N GLN A 281 -11.59 -27.69 1.26
CA GLN A 281 -11.21 -29.09 1.51
C GLN A 281 -11.07 -29.97 0.26
N ASP A 282 -11.15 -29.40 -0.95
CA ASP A 282 -11.05 -30.16 -2.20
C ASP A 282 -9.92 -29.62 -3.11
N GLN A 283 -8.74 -29.37 -2.53
CA GLN A 283 -7.53 -29.26 -3.33
C GLN A 283 -7.02 -30.68 -3.66
N ARG A 284 -7.13 -30.98 -4.95
CA ARG A 284 -6.59 -32.16 -5.64
C ARG A 284 -5.20 -32.51 -5.10
N GLN A 285 -5.07 -33.73 -4.58
CA GLN A 285 -3.75 -34.34 -4.41
C GLN A 285 -3.06 -34.40 -5.78
N PRO A 286 -1.77 -34.04 -5.90
CA PRO A 286 -1.00 -34.35 -7.09
C PRO A 286 -0.95 -35.87 -7.26
N GLN A 287 -1.46 -36.37 -8.39
CA GLN A 287 -1.32 -37.76 -8.75
C GLN A 287 0.17 -38.10 -8.82
N THR A 288 0.61 -39.01 -7.97
CA THR A 288 1.92 -39.63 -8.04
C THR A 288 2.02 -40.42 -9.34
N PRO A 289 3.07 -40.25 -10.15
CA PRO A 289 3.28 -41.11 -11.30
C PRO A 289 3.63 -42.51 -10.79
N THR A 290 2.72 -43.45 -11.03
CA THR A 290 2.97 -44.87 -10.80
C THR A 290 3.98 -45.35 -11.84
N SER A 291 5.22 -45.57 -11.41
CA SER A 291 6.17 -46.38 -12.19
C SER A 291 5.70 -47.84 -12.12
N ARG A 292 5.59 -48.53 -13.26
CA ARG A 292 6.52 -49.60 -13.70
C ARG A 292 5.91 -50.40 -14.87
N SER A 293 6.84 -50.94 -15.66
CA SER A 293 6.71 -52.07 -16.60
C SER A 293 5.77 -51.90 -17.79
N ASP A 294 6.36 -51.62 -18.96
CA ASP A 294 6.29 -52.58 -20.06
C ASP A 294 7.60 -52.59 -20.86
N LEU A 295 8.32 -53.70 -20.68
CA LEU A 295 9.37 -54.21 -21.54
C LEU A 295 8.69 -54.76 -22.80
N GLY A 296 8.89 -54.10 -23.94
CA GLY A 296 8.33 -54.51 -25.22
C GLY A 296 9.35 -54.40 -26.34
N ILE A 297 10.17 -55.45 -26.44
CA ILE A 297 10.96 -55.92 -27.59
C ILE A 297 10.43 -55.41 -28.94
N LEU A 298 11.32 -54.86 -29.78
CA LEU A 298 11.31 -55.15 -31.22
C LEU A 298 12.70 -54.88 -31.83
N LYS A 299 13.36 -55.99 -32.18
CA LYS A 299 14.49 -56.05 -33.11
C LYS A 299 13.99 -55.78 -34.54
N ARG A 300 14.66 -54.88 -35.27
CA ARG A 300 15.44 -55.17 -36.49
C ARG A 300 16.19 -53.91 -36.91
#